data_AF-A0A235CH40-F1
#
_entry.id   AF-A0A235CH40-F1
#
_cell.length_a   1.000
_cell.length_b   1.000
_cell.length_c   1.000
_cell.angle_alpha   90.00
_cell.angle_beta   90.00
_cell.angle_gamma   90.00
#
_symmetry.space_group_name_H-M   'P 1'
#
loop_
_entity.id
_entity.type
_entity.pdbx_description
1 polymer ?
#
loop_
_entity_poly.entity_id
_entity_poly.type
_entity_poly.pdbx_seq_one_letter_code
_entity_poly.pdbx_strand_id
1 'polypeptide(L)'
;MIYNVRLDKMMNSPEDINDKGDTQFRIKIMPQVDLTWIKQFEEAYNASKSNVWRKVQVQNTYIEISCHHSELVDSHLPSIKNAINTANAVCQKMHEAYEKNRQEAIEKEKSEKKAKQDILDNLNLNLE
;
A
#
# COMPACT_ATOMS: atom_id res chain seq x y z
N MET A 1 1.46 -8.48 0.19
CA MET A 1 1.31 -7.05 0.50
C MET A 1 1.62 -6.29 -0.76
N ILE A 2 0.70 -5.45 -1.21
CA ILE A 2 0.87 -4.67 -2.45
C ILE A 2 1.65 -3.38 -2.16
N TYR A 3 2.67 -3.14 -2.97
CA TYR A 3 3.45 -1.90 -3.05
C TYR A 3 3.82 -1.68 -4.52
N ASN A 4 4.19 -0.46 -4.92
CA ASN A 4 4.35 -0.02 -6.33
C ASN A 4 3.04 0.21 -7.10
N VAL A 5 2.01 0.67 -6.40
CA VAL A 5 0.78 1.14 -7.03
C VAL A 5 1.07 2.40 -7.84
N ARG A 6 0.51 2.49 -9.05
CA ARG A 6 0.65 3.63 -9.94
C ARG A 6 -0.68 4.04 -10.54
N LEU A 7 -0.77 5.30 -10.94
CA LEU A 7 -1.85 5.79 -11.79
C LEU A 7 -1.70 5.18 -13.19
N ASP A 8 -2.77 4.60 -13.73
CA ASP A 8 -2.80 4.01 -15.06
C ASP A 8 -3.43 4.99 -16.05
N LYS A 9 -4.70 5.35 -15.82
CA LYS A 9 -5.43 6.31 -16.68
C LYS A 9 -6.61 6.94 -15.96
N MET A 10 -7.02 8.11 -16.41
CA MET A 10 -8.32 8.68 -16.07
C MET A 10 -9.41 8.00 -16.91
N MET A 11 -10.54 7.66 -16.30
CA MET A 11 -11.63 6.89 -16.91
C MET A 11 -12.89 7.71 -17.17
N ASN A 12 -12.81 9.02 -16.98
CA ASN A 12 -13.97 9.89 -17.14
C ASN A 12 -14.39 10.07 -18.59
N SER A 13 -15.69 10.20 -18.77
CA SER A 13 -16.34 10.61 -19.99
C SER A 13 -16.92 12.02 -19.83
N PRO A 14 -17.14 12.77 -20.93
CA PRO A 14 -17.76 14.10 -20.87
C PRO A 14 -19.12 14.13 -20.17
N GLU A 15 -19.82 12.98 -20.14
CA GLU A 15 -21.13 12.78 -19.50
C GLU A 15 -21.05 12.73 -17.96
N ASP A 16 -19.85 12.59 -17.39
CA ASP A 16 -19.64 12.53 -15.92
C ASP A 16 -19.65 13.93 -15.26
N ILE A 17 -19.74 15.00 -16.06
CA ILE A 17 -19.78 16.39 -15.58
C ILE A 17 -21.22 16.74 -15.23
N ASN A 18 -21.50 17.10 -13.98
CA ASN A 18 -22.85 17.52 -13.60
C ASN A 18 -23.12 18.99 -13.98
N ASP A 19 -24.39 19.40 -13.90
CA ASP A 19 -24.85 20.76 -14.26
C ASP A 19 -24.18 21.89 -13.46
N LYS A 20 -23.48 21.56 -12.36
CA LYS A 20 -22.75 22.50 -11.50
C LYS A 20 -21.24 22.52 -11.78
N GLY A 21 -20.75 21.76 -12.78
CA GLY A 21 -19.33 21.64 -13.12
C GLY A 21 -18.53 20.72 -12.19
N ASP A 22 -19.18 20.13 -11.18
CA ASP A 22 -18.62 19.08 -10.33
C ASP A 22 -18.59 17.78 -11.14
N THR A 23 -17.43 17.13 -11.21
CA THR A 23 -17.26 15.86 -11.93
C THR A 23 -16.86 14.78 -10.94
N GLN A 24 -17.45 13.59 -11.05
CA GLN A 24 -16.96 12.42 -10.32
C GLN A 24 -15.81 11.79 -11.10
N PHE A 25 -14.59 12.24 -10.80
CA PHE A 25 -13.39 11.70 -11.43
C PHE A 25 -13.09 10.28 -10.95
N ARG A 26 -12.80 9.40 -11.92
CA ARG A 26 -12.41 8.00 -11.70
C ARG A 26 -11.02 7.79 -12.27
N ILE A 27 -10.06 7.50 -11.40
CA ILE A 27 -8.66 7.32 -11.77
C ILE A 27 -8.29 5.86 -11.55
N LYS A 28 -7.97 5.16 -12.62
CA LYS A 28 -7.55 3.77 -12.56
C LYS A 28 -6.15 3.66 -11.97
N ILE A 29 -5.97 2.72 -11.06
CA ILE A 29 -4.69 2.36 -10.44
C ILE A 29 -4.33 0.90 -10.73
N MET A 30 -3.03 0.61 -10.77
CA MET A 30 -2.50 -0.73 -10.99
C MET A 30 -1.27 -0.97 -10.10
N PRO A 31 -1.06 -2.19 -9.56
CA PRO A 31 -1.98 -3.34 -9.60
C PRO A 31 -3.23 -3.14 -8.71
N GLN A 32 -4.12 -4.14 -8.67
CA GLN A 32 -5.23 -4.15 -7.71
C GLN A 32 -4.69 -4.07 -6.28
N VAL A 33 -5.27 -3.19 -5.48
CA VAL A 33 -4.78 -2.89 -4.13
C VAL A 33 -5.45 -3.75 -3.07
N ASP A 34 -4.72 -4.02 -2.00
CA ASP A 34 -5.24 -4.68 -0.80
C ASP A 34 -5.70 -3.66 0.25
N LEU A 35 -6.41 -4.12 1.29
CA LEU A 35 -6.91 -3.27 2.37
C LEU A 35 -5.79 -2.55 3.13
N THR A 36 -4.61 -3.15 3.21
CA THR A 36 -3.44 -2.55 3.86
C THR A 36 -3.01 -1.30 3.11
N TRP A 37 -2.84 -1.42 1.79
CA TRP A 37 -2.47 -0.29 0.96
C TRP A 37 -3.54 0.80 0.96
N ILE A 38 -4.83 0.42 0.88
CA ILE A 38 -5.96 1.37 0.94
C ILE A 38 -5.89 2.20 2.22
N LYS A 39 -5.68 1.56 3.38
CA LYS A 39 -5.57 2.26 4.66
C LYS A 39 -4.41 3.26 4.66
N GLN A 40 -3.23 2.86 4.18
CA GLN A 40 -2.06 3.75 4.13
C GLN A 40 -2.26 4.91 3.15
N PHE A 41 -2.93 4.67 2.03
CA PHE A 41 -3.32 5.72 1.10
C PHE A 41 -4.30 6.71 1.74
N GLU A 42 -5.36 6.24 2.40
CA GLU A 42 -6.35 7.10 3.05
C GLU A 42 -5.71 7.95 4.16
N GLU A 43 -4.81 7.38 4.96
CA GLU A 43 -4.04 8.11 5.97
C GLU A 43 -3.18 9.21 5.34
N ALA A 44 -2.41 8.88 4.30
CA ALA A 44 -1.55 9.84 3.60
C ALA A 44 -2.36 10.94 2.89
N TYR A 45 -3.48 10.56 2.26
CA TYR A 45 -4.36 11.52 1.59
C TYR A 45 -5.02 12.46 2.61
N ASN A 46 -5.53 11.94 3.72
CA ASN A 46 -6.13 12.76 4.78
C ASN A 46 -5.13 13.72 5.44
N ALA A 47 -3.86 13.35 5.52
CA ALA A 47 -2.81 14.24 6.02
C ALA A 47 -2.46 15.39 5.05
N SER A 48 -2.72 15.21 3.74
CA SER A 48 -2.36 16.17 2.68
C SER A 48 -3.54 16.96 2.12
N LYS A 49 -4.77 16.57 2.44
CA LYS A 49 -5.97 17.24 1.91
C LYS A 49 -6.25 18.54 2.64
N SER A 50 -6.84 19.50 1.92
CA SER A 50 -7.50 20.64 2.56
C SER A 50 -8.73 20.18 3.34
N ASN A 51 -9.04 20.83 4.47
CA ASN A 51 -10.23 20.53 5.29
C ASN A 51 -11.56 20.70 4.53
N VAL A 52 -11.53 21.42 3.41
CA VAL A 52 -12.70 21.72 2.57
C VAL A 52 -12.99 20.60 1.56
N TRP A 53 -12.07 19.65 1.36
CA TRP A 53 -12.18 18.64 0.32
C TRP A 53 -13.03 17.43 0.75
N ARG A 54 -13.90 16.98 -0.17
CA ARG A 54 -14.70 15.76 0.00
C ARG A 54 -13.80 14.51 0.13
N LYS A 55 -14.37 13.45 0.70
CA LYS A 55 -13.67 12.17 0.91
C LYS A 55 -13.32 11.54 -0.45
N VAL A 56 -12.05 11.14 -0.61
CA VAL A 56 -11.62 10.25 -1.69
C VAL A 56 -11.99 8.83 -1.33
N GLN A 57 -12.51 8.07 -2.29
CA GLN A 57 -12.81 6.66 -2.12
C GLN A 57 -11.89 5.81 -2.99
N VAL A 58 -11.38 4.71 -2.45
CA VAL A 58 -10.64 3.72 -3.23
C VAL A 58 -11.51 2.48 -3.36
N GLN A 59 -11.86 2.12 -4.59
CA GLN A 59 -12.66 0.94 -4.92
C GLN A 59 -11.86 0.03 -5.85
N ASN A 60 -11.38 -1.10 -5.32
CA ASN A 60 -10.62 -2.13 -6.05
C ASN A 60 -9.39 -1.59 -6.83
N THR A 61 -9.61 -1.16 -8.07
CA THR A 61 -8.59 -0.64 -9.00
C THR A 61 -8.83 0.84 -9.35
N TYR A 62 -9.65 1.55 -8.58
CA TYR A 62 -10.06 2.92 -8.88
C TYR A 62 -9.95 3.82 -7.65
N ILE A 63 -9.51 5.04 -7.89
CA ILE A 63 -9.61 6.16 -6.95
C ILE A 63 -10.72 7.07 -7.49
N GLU A 64 -11.74 7.29 -6.68
CA GLU A 64 -12.86 8.16 -6.99
C GLU A 64 -12.77 9.47 -6.20
N ILE A 65 -12.96 10.57 -6.90
CA ILE A 65 -12.98 11.90 -6.30
C ILE A 65 -14.02 12.78 -6.97
N SER A 66 -14.74 13.56 -6.17
CA SER A 66 -15.70 14.55 -6.65
C SER A 66 -15.15 15.95 -6.38
N CYS A 67 -14.83 16.68 -7.45
CA CYS A 67 -14.32 18.04 -7.41
C CYS A 67 -14.64 18.80 -8.71
N HIS A 68 -14.42 20.11 -8.71
CA HIS A 68 -14.48 20.91 -9.92
C HIS A 68 -13.26 20.62 -10.82
N HIS A 69 -13.41 20.71 -12.15
CA HIS A 69 -12.33 20.36 -13.09
C HIS A 69 -11.03 21.14 -12.83
N SER A 70 -11.12 22.43 -12.51
CA SER A 70 -9.94 23.26 -12.20
C SER A 70 -9.15 22.76 -11.00
N GLU A 71 -9.84 22.19 -10.00
CA GLU A 71 -9.20 21.70 -8.77
C GLU A 71 -8.52 20.34 -8.98
N LEU A 72 -8.98 19.56 -9.97
CA LEU A 72 -8.43 18.25 -10.24
C LEU A 72 -6.93 18.32 -10.53
N VAL A 73 -6.53 19.16 -11.48
CA VAL A 73 -5.15 19.21 -11.99
C VAL A 73 -4.25 19.94 -11.00
N ASP A 74 -4.72 21.07 -10.49
CA ASP A 74 -3.88 21.97 -9.68
C ASP A 74 -3.70 21.48 -8.25
N SER A 75 -4.66 20.71 -7.72
CA SER A 75 -4.70 20.38 -6.30
C SER A 75 -4.84 18.88 -6.04
N HIS A 76 -5.88 18.23 -6.58
CA HIS A 76 -6.18 16.86 -6.20
C HIS A 76 -5.21 15.82 -6.77
N LEU A 77 -4.85 15.91 -8.06
CA LEU A 77 -3.91 14.97 -8.68
C LEU A 77 -2.53 14.98 -8.01
N PRO A 78 -1.92 16.14 -7.71
CA PRO A 78 -0.70 16.20 -6.91
C PRO A 78 -0.83 15.49 -5.55
N SER A 79 -1.90 15.76 -4.79
CA SER A 79 -2.12 15.12 -3.49
C SER A 79 -2.34 13.61 -3.62
N ILE A 80 -3.08 13.15 -4.63
CA ILE A 80 -3.27 11.72 -4.90
C ILE A 80 -1.93 11.04 -5.23
N LYS A 81 -1.11 11.65 -6.11
CA LYS A 81 0.23 11.13 -6.43
C LYS A 81 1.12 11.05 -5.21
N ASN A 82 1.11 12.07 -4.36
CA ASN A 82 1.87 12.08 -3.12
C ASN A 82 1.40 11.00 -2.13
N ALA A 83 0.08 10.82 -2.00
CA ALA A 83 -0.51 9.78 -1.16
C ALA A 83 -0.16 8.38 -1.66
N ILE A 84 -0.17 8.14 -2.98
CA ILE A 84 0.27 6.88 -3.60
C ILE A 84 1.73 6.59 -3.26
N ASN A 85 2.62 7.57 -3.46
CA ASN A 85 4.05 7.39 -3.19
C ASN A 85 4.31 7.10 -1.71
N THR A 86 3.63 7.81 -0.82
CA THR A 86 3.72 7.60 0.63
C THR A 86 3.23 6.21 1.01
N ALA A 87 2.05 5.79 0.52
CA ALA A 87 1.49 4.47 0.80
C ALA A 87 2.41 3.35 0.29
N ASN A 88 2.95 3.49 -0.93
CA ASN A 88 3.92 2.55 -1.48
C ASN A 88 5.17 2.43 -0.60
N ALA A 89 5.74 3.56 -0.16
CA ALA A 89 6.93 3.56 0.68
C ALA A 89 6.68 2.90 2.04
N VAL A 90 5.52 3.13 2.65
CA VAL A 90 5.15 2.49 3.92
C VAL A 90 4.93 0.99 3.74
N CYS A 91 4.15 0.58 2.74
CA CYS A 91 3.92 -0.84 2.46
C CYS A 91 5.21 -1.58 2.10
N GLN A 92 6.12 -0.94 1.37
CA GLN A 92 7.44 -1.51 1.09
C GLN A 92 8.24 -1.75 2.38
N LYS A 93 8.32 -0.75 3.27
CA LYS A 93 9.01 -0.91 4.57
C LYS A 93 8.39 -2.01 5.43
N MET A 94 7.06 -2.11 5.45
CA MET A 94 6.36 -3.18 6.16
C MET A 94 6.72 -4.56 5.60
N HIS A 95 6.80 -4.68 4.27
CA HIS A 95 7.20 -5.93 3.63
C HIS A 95 8.65 -6.30 3.94
N GLU A 96 9.58 -5.34 3.87
CA GLU A 96 10.99 -5.54 4.22
C GLU A 96 11.17 -5.98 5.68
N ALA A 97 10.44 -5.35 6.61
CA ALA A 97 10.45 -5.74 8.02
C ALA A 97 9.90 -7.15 8.26
N TYR A 98 8.83 -7.52 7.54
CA TYR A 98 8.27 -8.86 7.61
C TYR A 98 9.25 -9.93 7.11
N GLU A 99 9.88 -9.72 5.96
CA GLU A 99 10.86 -10.67 5.40
C GLU A 99 12.08 -10.82 6.31
N LYS A 100 12.58 -9.72 6.88
CA LYS A 100 13.68 -9.75 7.85
C LYS A 100 13.33 -10.60 9.08
N ASN A 101 12.17 -10.34 9.70
CA ASN A 101 11.73 -11.11 10.87
C ASN A 101 11.52 -12.60 10.53
N ARG A 102 11.02 -12.91 9.33
CA ARG A 102 10.87 -14.30 8.86
C ARG A 102 12.23 -14.99 8.74
N GLN A 103 13.23 -14.29 8.21
CA GLN A 103 14.57 -14.83 8.05
C GLN A 103 15.25 -15.09 9.40
N GLU A 104 15.14 -14.15 10.34
CA GLU A 104 15.65 -14.30 11.71
C GLU A 104 15.01 -15.50 12.43
N ALA A 105 13.70 -15.73 12.25
CA ALA A 105 13.02 -16.88 12.82
C ALA A 105 13.53 -18.22 12.23
N ILE A 106 13.76 -18.27 10.92
CA ILE A 106 14.31 -19.46 10.24
C ILE A 106 15.74 -19.75 10.72
N GLU A 107 16.57 -18.72 10.86
CA GLU A 107 17.95 -18.87 11.36
C GLU A 107 17.98 -19.33 12.82
N LYS A 108 17.07 -18.82 13.65
CA LYS A 108 16.90 -19.27 15.03
C LYS A 108 16.43 -20.73 15.12
N GLU A 109 15.44 -21.14 14.32
CA GLU A 109 15.03 -22.55 14.30
C GLU A 109 16.15 -23.48 13.82
N LYS A 110 16.93 -23.06 12.82
CA LYS A 110 18.08 -23.83 12.33
C LYS A 110 19.16 -23.97 13.39
N SER A 111 19.49 -22.90 14.10
CA SER A 111 20.50 -22.94 15.17
C SER A 111 20.05 -23.80 16.34
N GLU A 112 18.77 -23.73 16.73
CA GLU A 112 18.19 -24.59 17.77
C GLU A 112 18.17 -26.07 17.36
N LYS A 113 17.81 -26.39 16.11
CA LYS A 113 17.86 -27.77 15.58
C LYS A 113 19.29 -28.30 15.56
N LYS A 114 20.25 -27.49 15.11
CA LYS A 114 21.67 -27.87 15.13
C LYS A 114 22.17 -28.12 16.54
N ALA A 115 21.87 -27.23 17.49
CA ALA A 115 22.27 -27.41 18.89
C ALA A 115 21.68 -28.70 19.50
N LYS A 116 20.42 -29.04 19.19
CA LYS A 116 19.81 -30.31 19.62
C LYS A 116 20.50 -31.53 18.99
N GLN A 117 20.85 -31.45 17.71
CA GLN A 117 21.57 -32.52 17.02
C GLN A 117 22.98 -32.71 17.61
N ASP A 118 23.72 -31.62 17.84
CA ASP A 118 25.06 -31.67 18.43
C ASP A 118 25.02 -32.31 19.83
N ILE A 119 23.97 -32.07 20.63
CA ILE A 119 23.77 -32.74 21.93
C ILE A 119 23.54 -34.24 21.74
N LEU A 120 22.68 -34.65 20.81
CA LEU A 120 22.39 -36.06 20.55
C LEU A 120 23.62 -36.82 20.07
N ASP A 121 24.39 -36.22 19.16
CA ASP A 121 25.62 -36.82 18.63
C ASP A 121 26.65 -37.02 19.76
N ASN A 122 26.81 -36.03 20.64
CA ASN A 122 27.68 -36.16 21.82
C ASN A 122 27.19 -37.23 22.81
N LEU A 123 25.88 -37.39 23.00
CA LEU A 123 25.34 -38.44 23.88
C LEU A 123 25.55 -39.84 23.29
N ASN A 124 25.37 -40.01 21.98
CA ASN A 124 25.58 -41.29 21.29
C ASN A 124 27.06 -41.69 21.29
N LEU A 125 27.99 -40.75 21.16
CA LEU A 125 29.43 -41.00 21.24
C LEU A 125 29.92 -41.42 22.64
N ASN A 126 29.15 -41.13 23.70
CA ASN A 126 29.48 -41.52 25.08
C ASN A 126 28.86 -42.87 25.50
N LEU A 127 28.14 -43.55 24.59
CA LEU A 127 27.48 -44.84 24.82
C LEU A 127 28.21 -46.02 24.14
N GLU A 128 29.28 -45.75 23.37
CA GLU A 128 30.24 -46.73 22.84
C GLU A 128 31.49 -46.84 23.74
#